data_AF-A0A929G0V3-F1
#
_entry.id   AF-A0A929G0V3-F1
#
_cell.length_a   1.000
_cell.length_b   1.000
_cell.length_c   1.000
_cell.angle_alpha   90.00
_cell.angle_beta   90.00
_cell.angle_gamma   90.00
#
_symmetry.space_group_name_H-M   'P 1'
#
loop_
_entity.id
_entity.type
_entity.pdbx_description
1 polymer ?
#
loop_
_entity_poly.entity_id
_entity_poly.type
_entity_poly.pdbx_seq_one_letter_code
_entity_poly.pdbx_strand_id
1 'polypeptide(L)'
;MRYNGGMQESATTALRPGDVQVGANGERFGRSTGGRLVQLRRRVSEPGFVVTVDAQPRAEVPAEVITTGWTTANTAFERLMREY
;
A
#
# COMPACT_ATOMS: atom_id res chain seq x y z
N MET A 1 -27.43 13.72 7.86
CA MET A 1 -26.12 14.38 7.98
C MET A 1 -25.35 13.70 9.09
N ARG A 2 -24.35 12.86 8.76
CA ARG A 2 -23.38 12.12 9.62
C ARG A 2 -22.77 11.04 8.68
N TYR A 3 -21.48 10.88 8.37
CA TYR A 3 -20.20 11.35 8.88
C TYR A 3 -19.22 11.53 7.69
N ASN A 4 -18.58 12.70 7.58
CA ASN A 4 -17.41 12.94 6.72
C ASN A 4 -16.15 12.70 7.56
N GLY A 5 -15.26 11.80 7.14
CA GLY A 5 -13.87 11.77 7.63
C GLY A 5 -13.24 10.43 8.00
N GLY A 6 -13.99 9.33 8.21
CA GLY A 6 -13.43 8.09 8.79
C GLY A 6 -13.42 6.84 7.90
N MET A 7 -13.76 6.95 6.60
CA MET A 7 -14.06 5.76 5.78
C MET A 7 -12.83 5.03 5.21
N GLN A 8 -11.64 5.61 5.30
CA GLN A 8 -10.40 4.99 4.78
C GLN A 8 -9.78 4.00 5.79
N GLU A 9 -9.83 4.28 7.10
CA GLU A 9 -9.25 3.42 8.15
C GLU A 9 -10.08 2.14 8.40
N SER A 10 -11.41 2.21 8.20
CA SER A 10 -12.28 1.04 8.32
C SER A 10 -12.18 0.08 7.12
N ALA A 11 -11.74 0.58 5.95
CA ALA A 11 -11.67 -0.21 4.73
C ALA A 11 -10.46 -1.15 4.69
N THR A 12 -9.30 -0.72 5.21
CA THR A 12 -8.07 -1.55 5.25
C THR A 12 -8.19 -2.74 6.20
N THR A 13 -8.91 -2.59 7.31
CA THR A 13 -9.17 -3.68 8.27
C THR A 13 -10.05 -4.78 7.68
N ALA A 14 -10.91 -4.45 6.70
CA ALA A 14 -11.79 -5.41 6.02
C ALA A 14 -11.13 -6.12 4.83
N LEU A 15 -9.92 -5.72 4.41
CA LEU A 15 -9.22 -6.35 3.29
C LEU A 15 -8.87 -7.80 3.65
N ARG A 16 -9.31 -8.72 2.78
CA ARG A 16 -8.89 -10.13 2.83
C ARG A 16 -7.52 -10.29 2.18
N PRO A 17 -6.71 -11.29 2.55
CA PRO A 17 -5.46 -11.60 1.84
C PRO A 17 -5.70 -11.72 0.33
N GLY A 18 -4.89 -11.01 -0.46
CA GLY A 18 -5.01 -10.89 -1.92
C GLY A 18 -5.92 -9.75 -2.40
N ASP A 19 -6.66 -9.09 -1.50
CA ASP A 19 -7.56 -7.99 -1.87
C ASP A 19 -6.79 -6.67 -2.04
N VAL A 20 -7.21 -5.88 -3.02
CA VAL A 20 -6.63 -4.57 -3.34
C VAL A 20 -7.75 -3.56 -3.53
N GLN A 21 -7.66 -2.46 -2.78
CA GLN A 21 -8.47 -1.27 -2.96
C GLN A 21 -7.64 -0.13 -3.55
N VAL A 22 -8.29 0.65 -4.42
CA VAL A 22 -7.73 1.86 -5.00
C VAL A 22 -8.45 3.06 -4.40
N GLY A 23 -7.70 3.92 -3.73
CA GLY A 23 -8.19 5.15 -3.14
C GLY A 23 -8.45 6.23 -4.19
N ALA A 24 -9.27 7.23 -3.83
CA ALA A 24 -9.70 8.31 -4.72
C ALA A 24 -8.54 9.16 -5.28
N ASN A 25 -7.39 9.20 -4.60
CA ASN A 25 -6.22 9.97 -5.01
C ASN A 25 -5.23 9.15 -5.87
N GLY A 26 -5.63 7.96 -6.33
CA GLY A 26 -4.73 7.01 -6.98
C GLY A 26 -3.79 6.29 -6.01
N GLU A 27 -4.07 6.32 -4.71
CA GLU A 27 -3.38 5.48 -3.73
C GLU A 27 -3.87 4.03 -3.87
N ARG A 28 -3.05 3.04 -3.52
CA ARG A 28 -3.46 1.63 -3.48
C ARG A 28 -3.21 1.07 -2.09
N PHE A 29 -4.15 0.28 -1.62
CA PHE A 29 -4.07 -0.42 -0.34
C PHE A 29 -4.41 -1.86 -0.62
N GLY A 30 -3.57 -2.79 -0.19
CA GLY A 30 -3.82 -4.21 -0.35
C GLY A 30 -3.46 -4.98 0.90
N ARG A 31 -3.98 -6.19 0.99
CA ARG A 31 -3.54 -7.15 1.99
C ARG A 31 -2.76 -8.24 1.27
N SER A 32 -1.49 -8.40 1.61
CA SER A 32 -0.63 -9.43 1.06
C SER A 32 -1.16 -10.84 1.36
N THR A 33 -0.60 -11.86 0.70
CA THR A 33 -1.05 -13.25 0.85
C THR A 33 -0.82 -13.77 2.27
N GLY A 34 0.26 -13.35 2.94
CA GLY A 34 0.50 -13.63 4.36
C GLY A 34 -0.19 -12.66 5.32
N GLY A 35 -1.13 -11.83 4.83
CA GLY A 35 -2.03 -11.04 5.65
C GLY A 35 -1.46 -9.72 6.16
N ARG A 36 -0.40 -9.20 5.54
CA ARG A 36 0.21 -7.89 5.85
C ARG A 36 -0.43 -6.79 5.02
N LEU A 37 -0.56 -5.58 5.58
CA LEU A 37 -1.06 -4.46 4.82
C LEU A 37 0.05 -3.89 3.94
N VAL A 38 -0.22 -3.69 2.65
CA VAL A 38 0.67 -3.04 1.71
C VAL A 38 -0.02 -1.78 1.21
N GLN A 39 0.71 -0.66 1.16
CA GLN A 39 0.18 0.63 0.74
C GLN A 39 1.12 1.24 -0.29
N LEU A 40 0.56 1.71 -1.40
CA LEU A 40 1.22 2.56 -2.38
C LEU A 40 0.58 3.94 -2.32
N ARG A 41 1.39 4.97 -2.11
CA ARG A 41 0.93 6.36 -2.17
C ARG A 41 1.90 7.23 -2.96
N ARG A 42 1.38 8.31 -3.53
CA ARG A 42 2.21 9.37 -4.10
C ARG A 42 2.87 10.16 -2.96
N ARG A 43 4.15 10.51 -3.13
CA ARG A 43 4.86 11.36 -2.17
C ARG A 43 4.35 12.80 -2.30
N VAL A 44 4.07 13.44 -1.17
CA VAL A 44 3.52 14.81 -1.12
C VAL A 44 4.64 15.85 -1.17
N SER A 45 5.74 15.60 -0.45
CA SER A 45 6.87 16.54 -0.33
C SER A 45 7.91 16.42 -1.44
N GLU A 46 7.93 15.30 -2.16
CA GLU A 46 8.93 15.01 -3.19
C GLU A 46 8.28 14.33 -4.39
N PRO A 47 8.86 14.46 -5.60
CA PRO A 47 8.39 13.70 -6.75
C PRO A 47 8.59 12.19 -6.52
N GLY A 48 7.59 11.41 -6.93
CA GLY A 48 7.62 9.95 -6.88
C GLY A 48 6.53 9.34 -6.02
N PHE A 49 6.71 8.06 -5.72
CA PHE A 49 5.79 7.19 -5.03
C PHE A 49 6.54 6.44 -3.93
N VAL A 50 5.81 6.07 -2.90
CA VAL A 50 6.31 5.24 -1.82
C VAL A 50 5.37 4.07 -1.65
N VAL A 51 5.97 2.89 -1.54
CA VAL A 51 5.27 1.64 -1.24
C VAL A 51 5.74 1.16 0.11
N THR A 52 4.83 0.99 1.06
CA THR A 52 5.11 0.54 2.42
C THR A 52 4.37 -0.75 2.71
N VAL A 53 4.96 -1.65 3.50
CA VAL A 53 4.29 -2.82 4.06
C VAL A 53 4.31 -2.76 5.58
N ASP A 54 3.17 -3.06 6.21
CA ASP A 54 2.99 -3.19 7.66
C ASP A 54 3.59 -4.51 8.16
N ALA A 55 4.91 -4.63 8.00
CA ALA A 55 5.69 -5.77 8.44
C ALA A 55 7.05 -5.28 8.97
N GLN A 56 7.64 -6.06 9.87
CA GLN A 56 9.02 -5.81 10.27
C GLN A 56 9.92 -5.98 9.02
N PRO A 57 10.82 -5.01 8.75
CA PRO A 57 11.73 -5.12 7.62
C PRO A 57 12.57 -6.38 7.76
N ARG A 58 12.52 -7.24 6.73
CA ARG A 58 13.38 -8.42 6.63
C ARG A 58 14.62 -8.04 5.83
N ALA A 59 15.74 -8.70 6.10
CA ALA A 59 17.02 -8.42 5.42
C ALA A 59 16.91 -8.49 3.88
N GLU A 60 15.98 -9.29 3.36
CA GLU A 60 15.80 -9.54 1.93
C GLU A 60 14.66 -8.74 1.28
N VAL A 61 13.71 -8.22 2.07
CA VAL A 61 12.55 -7.47 1.54
C VAL A 61 12.32 -6.19 2.37
N PRO A 62 12.59 -5.01 1.78
CA PRO A 62 12.44 -3.75 2.48
C PRO A 62 10.96 -3.48 2.83
N ALA A 63 10.75 -2.92 4.03
CA ALA A 63 9.40 -2.51 4.47
C ALA A 63 8.91 -1.25 3.75
N GLU A 64 9.81 -0.48 3.14
CA GLU A 64 9.53 0.73 2.38
C GLU A 64 10.34 0.76 1.08
N VAL A 65 9.69 1.08 -0.03
CA VAL A 65 10.29 1.22 -1.35
C VAL A 65 9.88 2.57 -1.94
N ILE A 66 10.87 3.43 -2.20
CA ILE A 66 10.66 4.72 -2.85
C ILE A 66 10.97 4.56 -4.35
N THR A 67 10.07 5.00 -5.21
CA THR A 67 10.24 4.96 -6.66
C THR A 67 9.88 6.30 -7.29
N THR A 68 10.48 6.62 -8.43
CA THR A 68 10.22 7.87 -9.14
C THR A 68 9.02 7.79 -10.09
N GLY A 69 8.60 6.59 -10.47
CA GLY A 69 7.55 6.36 -11.47
C GLY A 69 6.44 5.43 -10.98
N TRP A 70 5.21 5.70 -11.44
CA TRP A 70 4.02 4.94 -11.06
C TRP A 70 4.13 3.47 -11.43
N THR A 71 4.63 3.14 -12.63
CA THR A 71 4.81 1.77 -13.09
C THR A 71 5.73 0.98 -12.15
N THR A 72 6.88 1.55 -11.79
CA THR A 72 7.84 0.91 -10.88
C THR A 72 7.27 0.77 -9.47
N ALA A 73 6.54 1.79 -9.00
CA ALA A 73 5.81 1.72 -7.73
C ALA A 73 4.81 0.56 -7.74
N ASN A 74 4.07 0.39 -8.83
CA ASN A 74 3.08 -0.65 -8.95
C ASN A 74 3.71 -2.05 -8.99
N THR A 75 4.80 -2.23 -9.74
CA THR A 75 5.56 -3.48 -9.72
C THR A 75 6.06 -3.82 -8.31
N ALA A 76 6.55 -2.82 -7.56
CA ALA A 76 6.99 -3.01 -6.18
C ALA A 76 5.83 -3.39 -5.24
N PHE A 77 4.66 -2.76 -5.41
CA PHE A 77 3.45 -3.11 -4.67
C PHE A 77 3.00 -4.55 -4.93
N GLU A 78 2.92 -4.96 -6.19
CA GLU A 78 2.54 -6.34 -6.57
C GLU A 78 3.54 -7.37 -6.05
N ARG A 79 4.84 -7.03 -6.05
CA ARG A 79 5.88 -7.85 -5.44
C ARG A 79 5.64 -8.02 -3.94
N LEU A 80 5.44 -6.92 -3.20
CA LEU A 80 5.21 -6.97 -1.76
C LEU A 80 3.90 -7.72 -1.40
N MET A 81 2.85 -7.59 -2.21
CA MET A 81 1.60 -8.36 -2.05
C MET A 81 1.80 -9.88 -2.16
N ARG A 82 2.80 -10.32 -2.95
CA ARG A 82 3.13 -11.74 -3.13
C ARG A 82 4.14 -12.26 -2.10
N GLU A 83 5.14 -11.46 -1.74
CA GLU A 83 6.24 -11.90 -0.86
C GLU A 83 5.89 -11.87 0.63
N TYR A 84 4.93 -11.03 1.03
CA TYR A 84 4.40 -10.96 2.39
C TYR A 84 3.03 -11.60 2.51
#